data_AF-A0A9X6ACN3-F1
#
_entry.id   AF-A0A9X6ACN3-F1
#
_cell.length_a   1.000
_cell.length_b   1.000
_cell.length_c   1.000
_cell.angle_alpha   90.00
_cell.angle_beta   90.00
_cell.angle_gamma   90.00
#
_symmetry.space_group_name_H-M   'P 1'
#
loop_
_entity.id
_entity.type
_entity.pdbx_description
1 polymer ?
#
loop_
_entity_poly.entity_id
_entity_poly.type
_entity_poly.pdbx_seq_one_letter_code
_entity_poly.pdbx_strand_id
1 'polypeptide(L)' 'AIPQFVIMAKLGWIGSMTALIVPAAANAFGIFWMRQYMKSAIHDELIDASKLDGAGFLRQYWHVALPVVRPGLAFLGIFT' A
#
# COMPACT_ATOMS: atom_id res chain seq x y z
N ALA A 1 10.74 -18.16 -8.84
CA ALA A 1 10.35 -18.09 -10.27
C ALA A 1 9.33 -19.16 -10.66
N ILE A 2 9.59 -20.45 -10.44
CA ILE A 2 8.69 -21.54 -10.89
C ILE A 2 7.25 -21.43 -10.30
N PRO A 3 7.05 -21.19 -8.99
CA PRO A 3 5.68 -21.10 -8.45
C PRO A 3 4.88 -19.93 -9.01
N GLN A 4 5.51 -18.76 -9.14
CA GLN A 4 4.89 -17.57 -9.73
C GLN A 4 4.52 -17.81 -11.19
N PHE A 5 5.41 -18.43 -11.97
CA PHE A 5 5.11 -18.82 -13.35
C PHE A 5 3.90 -19.75 -13.43
N VAL A 6 3.82 -20.78 -12.57
CA VAL A 6 2.68 -21.72 -12.53
C VAL A 6 1.37 -21.00 -12.18
N ILE A 7 1.40 -20.02 -11.26
CA ILE A 7 0.21 -19.22 -10.92
C ILE A 7 -0.22 -18.35 -12.10
N MET A 8 0.73 -17.66 -12.76
CA MET A 8 0.43 -16.86 -13.96
C MET A 8 -0.07 -17.72 -15.12
N ALA A 9 0.42 -18.96 -15.24
CA ALA A 9 -0.07 -19.96 -16.20
C ALA A 9 -1.53 -20.34 -15.95
N LYS A 10 -1.88 -20.63 -14.68
CA LYS A 10 -3.25 -20.95 -14.28
C LYS A 10 -4.21 -19.77 -14.46
N LEU A 11 -3.71 -18.54 -14.30
CA LEU A 11 -4.49 -17.32 -14.54
C LEU A 11 -4.61 -16.96 -16.03
N GLY A 12 -3.89 -17.64 -16.92
CA GLY A 12 -3.88 -17.33 -18.36
C GLY A 12 -3.17 -16.01 -18.70
N TRP A 13 -2.33 -15.48 -17.80
CA TRP A 13 -1.64 -14.20 -17.99
C TRP A 13 -0.28 -14.35 -18.70
N ILE A 14 0.14 -15.56 -19.05
CA ILE A 14 1.39 -15.80 -19.78
C ILE A 14 1.37 -14.99 -21.09
N GLY A 15 2.44 -14.24 -21.34
CA GLY A 15 2.59 -13.41 -22.54
C GLY A 15 1.97 -12.01 -22.42
N SER A 16 1.38 -11.67 -21.27
CA SER A 16 0.82 -10.33 -21.01
C SER A 16 1.64 -9.58 -19.95
N MET A 17 1.64 -8.25 -20.04
CA MET A 17 2.36 -7.39 -19.09
C MET A 17 1.81 -7.53 -17.66
N THR A 18 0.56 -7.95 -17.49
CA THR A 18 -0.06 -8.16 -16.17
C THR A 18 0.61 -9.27 -15.36
N ALA A 19 1.19 -10.28 -16.03
CA ALA A 19 1.97 -11.33 -15.37
C ALA A 19 3.27 -10.82 -14.73
N LEU A 20 3.72 -9.62 -15.10
CA LEU A 20 4.87 -8.94 -14.49
C LEU A 20 4.42 -7.87 -13.51
N ILE A 21 3.46 -7.02 -13.91
CA ILE A 21 2.99 -5.88 -13.10
C ILE A 21 2.32 -6.35 -11.80
N VAL A 22 1.38 -7.30 -11.87
CA VAL A 22 0.59 -7.68 -10.69
C VAL A 22 1.45 -8.31 -9.60
N PRO A 23 2.35 -9.27 -9.92
CA PRO A 23 3.26 -9.80 -8.90
C PRO A 23 4.28 -8.77 -8.38
N ALA A 24 4.73 -7.85 -9.22
CA ALA A 24 5.69 -6.81 -8.82
C ALA A 24 5.05 -5.73 -7.93
N ALA A 25 3.77 -5.42 -8.13
CA ALA A 25 3.05 -4.36 -7.42
C ALA A 25 2.92 -4.60 -5.91
N ALA A 26 2.96 -5.86 -5.46
CA ALA A 26 2.81 -6.23 -4.05
C ALA A 26 4.02 -7.03 -3.57
N ASN A 27 5.17 -6.36 -3.47
CA ASN A 27 6.38 -6.97 -2.94
C ASN A 27 6.46 -6.86 -1.40
N ALA A 28 7.17 -7.82 -0.77
CA ALA A 28 7.26 -7.90 0.68
C ALA A 28 7.96 -6.67 1.32
N PHE A 29 8.94 -6.10 0.63
CA PHE A 29 9.66 -4.92 1.10
C PHE A 29 8.75 -3.69 1.21
N GLY A 30 7.97 -3.42 0.17
CA GLY A 30 7.04 -2.30 0.09
C GLY A 30 5.97 -2.38 1.15
N ILE A 31 5.43 -3.58 1.41
CA ILE A 31 4.48 -3.82 2.50
C ILE A 31 5.13 -3.53 3.86
N PHE A 32 6.34 -4.06 4.10
CA PHE A 32 7.06 -3.83 5.34
C PHE A 32 7.37 -2.35 5.54
N TRP A 33 7.96 -1.70 4.54
CA TRP A 33 8.31 -0.28 4.55
C TRP A 33 7.10 0.59 4.84
N MET A 34 6.02 0.43 4.09
CA MET A 34 4.80 1.21 4.28
C MET A 34 4.22 1.02 5.68
N ARG A 35 4.23 -0.21 6.20
CA ARG A 35 3.78 -0.48 7.57
C ARG A 35 4.63 0.26 8.61
N GLN A 36 5.95 0.26 8.46
CA GLN A 36 6.83 0.98 9.38
C GLN A 36 6.62 2.49 9.26
N TYR A 37 6.56 3.01 8.04
CA TYR A 37 6.35 4.44 7.78
C TYR A 37 5.02 4.94 8.33
N MET A 38 3.92 4.20 8.09
CA MET A 38 2.60 4.58 8.61
C MET A 38 2.59 4.61 10.14
N LYS A 39 3.25 3.65 10.79
CA LYS A 39 3.36 3.60 12.25
C LYS A 39 4.19 4.77 12.82
N SER A 40 5.18 5.26 12.09
CA SER A 40 6.00 6.40 12.53
C SER A 40 5.41 7.76 12.18
N ALA A 41 4.71 7.88 11.04
CA ALA A 41 4.25 9.16 10.52
C ALA A 41 2.88 9.57 11.08
N ILE A 42 2.00 8.61 11.34
CA ILE A 42 0.65 8.89 11.84
C ILE A 42 0.70 8.94 13.36
N HIS A 43 0.40 10.11 13.93
CA HIS A 43 0.31 10.30 15.37
C HIS A 43 -1.09 9.91 15.85
N ASP A 44 -1.19 9.19 16.98
CA ASP A 44 -2.47 8.71 17.53
C ASP A 44 -3.42 9.87 17.87
N GLU A 45 -2.88 11.01 18.26
CA GLU A 45 -3.64 12.25 18.51
C GLU A 45 -4.42 12.75 17.28
N LEU A 46 -3.87 12.60 16.06
CA LEU A 46 -4.58 12.96 14.83
C LEU A 46 -5.75 12.00 14.56
N ILE A 47 -5.56 10.73 14.88
CA ILE A 47 -6.61 9.71 14.77
C ILE A 47 -7.73 10.04 15.76
N ASP A 48 -7.40 10.34 17.00
CA ASP A 48 -8.41 10.61 18.03
C ASP A 48 -9.13 11.95 17.81
N ALA A 49 -8.42 12.99 17.37
CA ALA A 49 -9.04 14.25 16.93
C ALA A 49 -10.06 14.01 15.81
N SER A 50 -9.70 13.20 14.80
CA SER A 50 -10.63 12.91 13.70
C SER A 50 -11.90 12.16 14.15
N LYS A 51 -11.80 11.32 15.20
CA LYS A 51 -12.96 10.66 15.79
C LYS A 51 -13.84 11.64 16.57
N LEU A 52 -13.24 12.59 17.30
CA LEU A 52 -13.96 13.66 17.98
C LEU A 52 -14.73 14.54 16.99
N ASP A 53 -14.15 14.78 15.81
CA ASP A 53 -14.79 15.49 14.68
C ASP A 53 -15.87 14.63 13.95
N GLY A 54 -16.15 13.43 14.43
CA GLY A 54 -17.15 12.53 13.87
C GLY A 54 -16.75 11.90 12.53
N ALA A 55 -15.45 11.88 12.18
CA ALA A 55 -14.99 11.22 10.97
C ALA A 55 -15.08 9.69 11.12
N GLY A 56 -15.92 9.07 10.28
CA GLY A 56 -15.92 7.60 10.13
C GLY A 56 -14.62 7.09 9.51
N PHE A 57 -14.36 5.78 9.63
CA PHE A 57 -13.10 5.14 9.22
C PHE A 57 -12.63 5.51 7.80
N LEU A 58 -13.53 5.49 6.81
CA LEU A 58 -13.19 5.83 5.42
C LEU A 58 -12.77 7.30 5.27
N ARG A 59 -13.44 8.22 5.97
CA ARG A 59 -13.09 9.64 5.96
C ARG A 59 -11.77 9.87 6.65
N GLN A 60 -11.55 9.23 7.79
CA GLN A 60 -10.30 9.26 8.54
C GLN A 60 -9.13 8.73 7.69
N TYR A 61 -9.31 7.60 7.00
CA TYR A 61 -8.30 7.06 6.10
C TYR A 61 -7.95 8.05 4.98
N TRP A 62 -8.95 8.54 4.24
CA TRP A 62 -8.73 9.38 3.06
C TRP A 62 -8.25 10.80 3.38
N HIS A 63 -8.73 11.40 4.47
CA HIS A 63 -8.50 12.81 4.78
C HIS A 63 -7.44 13.04 5.87
N VAL A 64 -7.08 12.02 6.65
CA VAL A 64 -6.07 12.14 7.72
C VAL A 64 -4.87 11.24 7.44
N ALA A 65 -5.07 9.93 7.36
CA ALA A 65 -3.95 8.99 7.22
C ALA A 65 -3.26 9.07 5.85
N LEU A 66 -4.02 9.05 4.75
CA LEU A 66 -3.48 9.07 3.39
C LEU A 66 -2.63 10.31 3.08
N PRO A 67 -3.07 11.56 3.37
CA PRO A 67 -2.25 12.74 3.09
C PRO A 67 -0.95 12.79 3.89
N VAL A 68 -0.96 12.33 5.15
CA VAL A 68 0.25 12.22 5.99
C VAL A 68 1.25 11.23 5.38
N VAL A 69 0.76 10.16 4.76
CA VAL A 69 1.59 9.07 4.23
C VAL A 69 2.05 9.29 2.79
N ARG A 70 1.61 10.38 2.13
CA ARG A 70 2.00 10.73 0.74
C ARG A 70 3.51 10.68 0.47
N PRO A 71 4.40 11.18 1.34
CA PRO A 71 5.84 11.09 1.08
C PRO A 71 6.35 9.64 1.10
N GLY A 72 5.80 8.80 1.98
CA GLY A 72 6.08 7.36 2.01
C GLY A 72 5.62 6.64 0.75
N LEU A 73 4.46 7.01 0.21
CA LEU A 73 3.96 6.50 -1.07
C LEU A 73 4.84 6.93 -2.25
N ALA A 74 5.35 8.16 -2.26
CA ALA A 74 6.25 8.64 -3.30
C ALA A 74 7.56 7.84 -3.34
N PHE A 75 8.15 7.57 -2.17
CA PHE A 75 9.32 6.68 -2.06
C PHE A 75 9.02 5.28 -2.59
N LEU A 76 7.89 4.71 -2.16
CA LEU A 76 7.47 3.37 -2.62
C LEU A 76 7.34 3.32 -4.14
N GLY A 77 6.75 4.34 -4.77
CA GLY A 77 6.57 4.41 -6.22
C GLY A 77 7.85 4.67 -7.02
N ILE A 78 8.91 5.21 -6.40
CA ILE A 78 10.24 5.32 -7.04
C ILE A 78 10.98 3.99 -6.94
N PHE A 79 10.81 3.28 -5.83
CA PHE A 79 11.54 2.04 -5.55
C PHE A 79 10.92 0.80 -6.23
N THR A 80 9.63 0.83 -6.55
CA THR A 80 8.84 -0.33 -7.01
C THR A 80 8.30 -0.12 -8.41
#